data_AF-A0A2A5A3X9-F1
#
_entry.id   AF-A0A2A5A3X9-F1
#
_cell.length_a   1.000
_cell.length_b   1.000
_cell.length_c   1.000
_cell.angle_alpha   90.00
_cell.angle_beta   90.00
_cell.angle_gamma   90.00
#
_symmetry.space_group_name_H-M   'P 1'
#
loop_
_entity.id
_entity.type
_entity.pdbx_description
1 polymer ?
#
loop_
_entity_poly.entity_id
_entity_poly.type
_entity_poly.pdbx_seq_one_letter_code
_entity_poly.pdbx_strand_id
1 'polypeptide(L)'
;MRLTRWPNGQPITVFVINDDNPAHIQFCKNILNIFPHQLRAAWNKLEFSGTGQGPIELSSLLEMQQALIATPNSIGYLKENTNDASLQTLEFR
;
A
#
# COMPACT_ATOMS: atom_id res chain seq x y z
N MET A 1 -12.23 12.28 1.92
CA MET A 1 -12.30 11.27 0.86
C MET A 1 -11.30 10.17 1.19
N ARG A 2 -11.79 8.94 1.27
CA ARG A 2 -11.20 7.85 2.06
C ARG A 2 -11.72 6.53 1.47
N LEU A 3 -11.25 6.18 0.28
CA LEU A 3 -11.68 4.95 -0.39
C LEU A 3 -11.10 3.76 0.38
N THR A 4 -11.96 3.04 1.10
CA THR A 4 -11.61 1.77 1.79
C THR A 4 -12.14 0.56 1.03
N ARG A 5 -12.85 0.80 -0.08
CA ARG A 5 -13.48 -0.22 -0.92
C ARG A 5 -13.26 0.13 -2.38
N TRP A 6 -13.01 -0.89 -3.19
CA TRP A 6 -12.96 -0.76 -4.65
C TRP A 6 -14.33 -0.36 -5.20
N PRO A 7 -14.44 0.12 -6.46
CA PRO A 7 -15.72 0.47 -7.09
C PRO A 7 -16.75 -0.67 -7.10
N ASN A 8 -16.27 -1.93 -7.06
CA ASN A 8 -17.09 -3.14 -6.96
C ASN A 8 -17.63 -3.42 -5.53
N GLY A 9 -17.30 -2.57 -4.54
CA GLY A 9 -17.72 -2.72 -3.14
C GLY A 9 -16.85 -3.68 -2.31
N GLN A 10 -15.79 -4.29 -2.85
CA GLN A 10 -14.89 -5.14 -2.08
C GLN A 10 -13.90 -4.30 -1.25
N PRO A 11 -13.56 -4.73 -0.02
CA PRO A 11 -12.60 -4.02 0.82
C PRO A 11 -11.21 -3.97 0.15
N ILE A 12 -10.50 -2.86 0.33
CA ILE A 12 -9.13 -2.70 -0.13
C ILE A 12 -8.19 -3.09 1.01
N THR A 13 -7.36 -4.11 0.78
CA THR A 13 -6.28 -4.47 1.71
C THR A 13 -5.02 -3.73 1.29
N VAL A 14 -4.50 -2.84 2.13
CA VAL A 14 -3.29 -2.08 1.82
C VAL A 14 -2.10 -2.74 2.46
N PHE A 15 -1.04 -3.00 1.69
CA PHE A 15 0.24 -3.46 2.20
C PHE A 15 1.28 -2.34 2.14
N VAL A 16 2.08 -2.23 3.19
CA VAL A 16 3.21 -1.30 3.28
C VAL A 16 4.44 -2.04 3.79
N ILE A 17 5.63 -1.53 3.48
CA ILE A 17 6.87 -1.98 4.11
C ILE A 17 7.18 -1.02 5.25
N ASN A 18 7.90 -1.53 6.26
CA ASN A 18 8.44 -0.74 7.35
C ASN A 18 9.02 0.63 6.92
N ASP A 19 8.79 1.64 7.76
CA ASP A 19 9.14 3.05 7.51
C ASP A 19 10.64 3.28 7.27
N ASP A 20 11.50 2.44 7.85
CA ASP A 20 12.96 2.53 7.72
C ASP A 20 13.47 1.95 6.39
N ASN A 21 12.61 1.26 5.63
CA ASN A 21 13.01 0.65 4.37
C ASN A 21 13.21 1.72 3.28
N PRO A 22 14.37 1.78 2.61
CA PRO A 22 14.63 2.75 1.55
C PRO A 22 13.58 2.75 0.43
N ALA A 23 13.00 1.59 0.10
CA ALA A 23 11.95 1.49 -0.92
C ALA A 23 10.65 2.17 -0.47
N HIS A 24 10.27 2.02 0.80
CA HIS A 24 9.10 2.71 1.35
C HIS A 24 9.34 4.23 1.41
N ILE A 25 10.52 4.66 1.85
CA ILE A 25 10.90 6.08 1.88
C ILE A 25 10.85 6.69 0.47
N GLN A 26 11.39 6.00 -0.53
CA GLN A 26 11.36 6.45 -1.92
C GLN A 26 9.94 6.53 -2.47
N PHE A 27 9.11 5.52 -2.21
CA PHE A 27 7.70 5.53 -2.61
C PHE A 27 6.95 6.71 -1.99
N CYS A 28 7.04 6.89 -0.67
CA CYS A 28 6.37 7.99 0.03
C CYS A 28 6.81 9.35 -0.51
N LYS A 29 8.12 9.56 -0.70
CA LYS A 29 8.64 10.87 -1.15
C LYS A 29 8.38 11.14 -2.62
N ASN A 30 8.59 10.17 -3.50
CA ASN A 30 8.59 10.40 -4.94
C ASN A 30 7.20 10.25 -5.55
N ILE A 31 6.38 9.34 -5.01
CA ILE A 31 5.05 9.05 -5.54
C ILE A 31 3.97 9.78 -4.75
N LEU A 32 4.02 9.69 -3.42
CA LEU A 32 2.99 10.30 -2.56
C LEU A 32 3.31 11.74 -2.14
N ASN A 33 4.53 12.21 -2.40
CA ASN A 33 5.04 13.52 -2.00
C ASN A 33 4.90 13.81 -0.49
N ILE A 34 5.07 12.78 0.33
CA ILE A 34 5.01 12.83 1.81
C ILE A 34 6.13 11.99 2.43
N PHE A 35 6.33 12.12 3.74
CA PHE A 35 7.24 11.25 4.50
C PHE A 35 6.51 10.04 5.08
N PRO A 36 7.20 8.90 5.33
CA PRO A 36 6.60 7.70 5.93
C PRO A 36 5.77 7.96 7.19
N HIS A 37 6.29 8.78 8.12
CA HIS A 37 5.57 9.12 9.35
C HIS A 37 4.26 9.87 9.10
N GLN A 38 4.16 10.66 8.01
CA GLN A 38 2.92 11.35 7.64
C GLN A 38 1.89 10.37 7.08
N LEU A 39 2.34 9.39 6.29
CA LEU A 39 1.49 8.30 5.82
C LEU A 39 0.97 7.47 7.01
N ARG A 40 1.86 7.10 7.94
CA ARG A 40 1.50 6.39 9.18
C ARG A 40 0.51 7.20 10.03
N ALA A 41 0.74 8.50 10.22
CA ALA A 41 -0.18 9.37 10.94
C ALA A 41 -1.56 9.46 10.27
N ALA A 42 -1.61 9.49 8.94
CA ALA A 42 -2.86 9.46 8.19
C ALA A 42 -3.62 8.15 8.47
N TRP A 43 -2.94 7.00 8.41
CA TRP A 43 -3.54 5.69 8.72
C TRP A 43 -3.99 5.56 10.17
N ASN A 44 -3.17 5.98 11.14
CA ASN A 44 -3.54 5.98 12.55
C ASN A 44 -4.83 6.75 12.78
N LYS A 45 -5.01 7.91 12.14
CA LYS A 45 -6.26 8.69 12.21
C LYS A 45 -7.47 7.89 11.69
N LEU A 46 -7.28 7.05 10.67
CA LEU A 46 -8.33 6.20 10.13
C LEU A 46 -8.69 5.05 11.10
N GLU A 47 -7.69 4.43 11.71
CA GLU A 47 -7.91 3.36 12.69
C GLU A 47 -8.59 3.88 13.95
N PHE A 48 -8.10 4.98 14.54
CA PHE A 48 -8.68 5.57 15.75
C PHE A 48 -10.12 6.06 15.55
N SER A 49 -10.49 6.47 14.34
CA SER A 49 -11.85 6.87 14.01
C SER A 49 -12.78 5.69 13.68
N GLY A 50 -12.29 4.45 13.75
CA GLY A 50 -13.08 3.22 13.55
C GLY A 50 -13.65 3.07 12.14
N THR A 51 -13.14 3.81 11.18
CA THR A 51 -13.77 4.01 9.86
C THR A 51 -12.90 3.48 8.71
N GLY A 52 -11.86 2.73 9.05
CA GLY A 52 -10.97 2.02 8.13
C GLY A 52 -9.95 1.16 8.88
N GLN A 53 -9.46 0.11 8.22
CA GLN A 53 -8.31 -0.66 8.70
C GLN A 53 -7.03 0.03 8.23
N GLY A 54 -6.01 0.02 9.10
CA GLY A 54 -4.66 0.41 8.72
C GLY A 54 -4.04 -0.56 7.73
N PRO A 55 -2.90 -0.19 7.14
CA PRO A 55 -2.18 -1.06 6.24
C PRO A 55 -1.51 -2.20 7.01
N ILE A 56 -1.35 -3.34 6.35
CA ILE A 56 -0.57 -4.46 6.87
C ILE A 56 0.90 -4.19 6.55
N GLU A 57 1.73 -4.15 7.59
CA GLU A 57 3.17 -3.94 7.47
C GLU A 57 3.88 -5.27 7.13
N LEU A 58 4.73 -5.22 6.11
CA LEU A 58 5.53 -6.34 5.62
C LEU A 58 7.02 -6.03 5.79
N SER A 59 7.83 -7.08 5.85
CA SER A 59 9.26 -6.99 6.12
C SER A 59 10.08 -6.71 4.85
N SER A 60 9.57 -7.05 3.67
CA SER A 60 10.31 -6.92 2.42
C SER A 60 9.44 -6.75 1.17
N LEU A 61 10.05 -6.29 0.06
CA LEU A 61 9.40 -6.22 -1.26
C LEU A 61 9.05 -7.60 -1.84
N LEU A 62 9.81 -8.64 -1.49
CA LEU A 62 9.51 -10.00 -1.92
C LEU A 62 8.24 -10.51 -1.23
N GLU A 63 8.12 -10.24 0.07
CA GLU A 63 6.91 -10.53 0.83
C GLU A 63 5.72 -9.71 0.32
N MET A 64 5.92 -8.44 -0.03
CA MET A 64 4.90 -7.61 -0.69
C MET A 64 4.37 -8.26 -1.96
N GLN A 65 5.26 -8.71 -2.85
CA GLN A 65 4.85 -9.36 -4.10
C GLN A 65 4.04 -10.64 -3.83
N GLN A 66 4.50 -11.49 -2.90
CA GLN A 66 3.78 -12.70 -2.51
C GLN A 66 2.40 -12.39 -1.90
N ALA A 67 2.34 -11.39 -1.01
CA ALA A 67 1.10 -10.98 -0.37
C ALA A 67 0.09 -10.43 -1.39
N LEU A 68 0.55 -9.67 -2.39
CA LEU A 68 -0.29 -9.14 -3.47
C LEU A 68 -0.86 -10.27 -4.36
N ILE A 69 -0.05 -11.27 -4.69
CA ILE A 69 -0.49 -12.43 -5.47
C ILE A 69 -1.47 -13.29 -4.67
N ALA A 70 -1.21 -13.48 -3.37
CA ALA A 70 -2.02 -14.33 -2.51
C ALA A 70 -3.33 -13.66 -2.05
N THR A 71 -3.40 -12.32 -2.06
CA THR A 71 -4.54 -11.56 -1.52
C THR A 71 -5.25 -10.80 -2.62
N PRO A 72 -6.37 -11.30 -3.15
CA PRO A 72 -7.19 -10.55 -4.08
C PRO A 72 -7.63 -9.21 -3.48
N ASN A 73 -7.83 -8.19 -4.32
CA ASN A 73 -8.26 -6.84 -3.90
C ASN A 73 -7.27 -6.10 -2.99
N SER A 74 -6.02 -6.54 -2.96
CA SER A 74 -4.97 -5.83 -2.25
C SER A 74 -4.28 -4.78 -3.12
N ILE A 75 -3.62 -3.82 -2.48
CA ILE A 75 -2.81 -2.81 -3.14
C ILE A 75 -1.51 -2.61 -2.35
N GLY A 76 -0.44 -2.38 -3.09
CA GLY A 76 0.89 -2.12 -2.56
C GLY A 76 1.74 -1.48 -3.65
N TYR A 77 3.05 -1.47 -3.44
CA TYR A 77 4.00 -0.91 -4.39
C TYR A 77 5.19 -1.86 -4.54
N LEU A 78 5.66 -1.96 -5.77
CA LEU A 78 6.80 -2.79 -6.17
C LEU A 78 7.75 -1.96 -7.03
N LYS A 79 8.95 -2.49 -7.32
CA LYS A 79 9.86 -1.86 -8.26
C LYS A 79 9.33 -2.06 -9.68
N GLU A 80 9.57 -1.10 -10.59
CA GLU A 80 9.07 -1.12 -11.97
C GLU A 80 9.39 -2.41 -12.75
N ASN A 81 10.46 -3.11 -12.39
CA ASN A 81 10.88 -4.34 -13.07
C ASN A 81 10.17 -5.62 -12.60
N THR A 82 9.15 -5.51 -11.74
CA THR A 82 8.37 -6.69 -11.33
C THR A 82 7.31 -7.03 -12.38
N ASN A 83 7.69 -7.88 -13.34
CA ASN A 83 6.77 -8.43 -14.34
C ASN A 83 6.13 -9.72 -13.83
N ASP A 84 5.01 -9.59 -13.12
CA ASP A 84 4.14 -10.71 -12.78
C ASP A 84 2.79 -10.56 -13.48
N ALA A 85 2.39 -11.55 -14.28
CA ALA A 85 1.16 -11.51 -15.06
C ALA A 85 -0.12 -11.46 -14.19
N SER A 86 -0.01 -11.85 -12.93
CA SER A 86 -1.10 -11.82 -11.94
C SER A 86 -1.29 -10.46 -11.29
N LEU A 87 -0.38 -9.51 -11.51
CA LEU A 87 -0.42 -8.18 -10.92
C LEU A 87 -0.85 -7.16 -11.97
N GLN A 88 -1.70 -6.23 -11.56
CA GLN A 88 -2.12 -5.13 -12.40
C GLN A 88 -1.48 -3.83 -11.93
N THR A 89 -0.72 -3.19 -12.82
CA THR A 89 -0.09 -1.89 -12.54
C THR A 89 -1.12 -0.77 -12.63
N LEU A 90 -1.12 0.11 -11.63
CA LEU A 90 -1.93 1.32 -11.61
C LEU A 90 -1.10 2.49 -12.12
N GLU A 91 -1.49 3.04 -13.27
CA GLU A 91 -0.92 4.28 -13.79
C GLU A 91 -1.72 5.47 -13.28
N PHE A 92 -1.03 6.45 -12.69
CA PHE A 92 -1.61 7.72 -12.27
C PHE A 92 -1.13 8.81 -13.24
N ARG A 93 -2.07 9.58 -13.82
CA ARG A 93 -1.81 10.70 -14.74
C ARG A 93 -1.76 12.03 -14.01
#